data_AF-A0A453CXI7-F1
#
_entry.id   AF-A0A453CXI7-F1
#
_cell.length_a   1.000
_cell.length_b   1.000
_cell.length_c   1.000
_cell.angle_alpha   90.00
_cell.angle_beta   90.00
_cell.angle_gamma   90.00
#
_symmetry.space_group_name_H-M   'P 1'
#
loop_
_entity.id
_entity.type
_entity.pdbx_description
1 polymer ?
#
loop_
_entity_poly.entity_id
_entity_poly.type
_entity_poly.pdbx_seq_one_letter_code
_entity_poly.pdbx_strand_id
1 'polypeptide(L)'
;MQIFATPKDHRKAKPFHDHVFVFSIVDDHIWFRNYQISVPHNEIDKVDKGGLDKMTLVEVGPRFCLNPIKIFGGSFGGPTLFENPFYVSPNQIRALEKRKKAGKYAKKVKAKVRRKM
;
A
#
# COMPACT_ATOMS: atom_id res chain seq x y z
N MET A 1 -5.86 -3.99 -21.08
CA MET A 1 -5.47 -2.85 -20.22
C MET A 1 -5.32 -3.40 -18.80
N GLN A 2 -4.12 -3.37 -18.21
CA GLN A 2 -3.84 -4.03 -16.93
C GLN A 2 -3.72 -2.97 -15.81
N ILE A 3 -4.88 -2.43 -15.43
CA ILE A 3 -5.16 -1.59 -14.25
C ILE A 3 -4.49 -0.20 -14.20
N PHE A 4 -3.16 -0.08 -14.24
CA PHE A 4 -2.45 1.19 -13.96
C PHE A 4 -1.96 1.93 -15.22
N ALA A 5 -2.08 1.33 -16.40
CA ALA A 5 -1.67 1.94 -17.66
C ALA A 5 -2.79 2.74 -18.31
N THR A 6 -2.45 3.90 -18.90
CA THR A 6 -3.37 4.66 -19.75
C THR A 6 -3.35 4.04 -21.17
N PRO A 7 -4.51 3.68 -21.76
CA PRO A 7 -4.55 3.19 -23.13
C PRO A 7 -4.02 4.20 -24.12
N LYS A 8 -3.48 3.68 -25.23
CA LYS A 8 -3.20 4.48 -26.40
C LYS A 8 -4.50 5.15 -26.89
N ASP A 9 -4.39 6.42 -27.30
CA ASP A 9 -5.48 7.21 -27.88
C ASP A 9 -6.73 7.38 -26.97
N HIS A 10 -6.55 7.25 -25.65
CA HIS A 10 -7.62 7.55 -24.72
C HIS A 10 -8.00 9.04 -24.82
N ARG A 11 -9.29 9.35 -25.02
CA ARG A 11 -9.80 10.71 -25.28
C ARG A 11 -9.32 11.79 -24.30
N LYS A 12 -9.04 11.41 -23.04
CA LYS A 12 -8.59 12.32 -21.98
C LYS A 12 -7.07 12.23 -21.70
N ALA A 13 -6.32 11.47 -22.48
CA ALA A 13 -4.88 11.38 -22.34
C ALA A 13 -4.22 12.70 -22.78
N LYS A 14 -3.18 13.10 -22.06
CA LYS A 14 -2.31 14.21 -22.46
C LYS A 14 -1.06 13.63 -23.15
N PRO A 15 -0.42 14.39 -24.05
CA PRO A 15 0.73 13.89 -24.83
C PRO A 15 2.03 13.77 -24.02
N PHE A 16 2.09 14.29 -22.80
CA PHE A 16 3.31 14.33 -21.98
C PHE A 16 3.25 13.36 -20.80
N HIS A 17 4.42 12.84 -20.42
CA HIS A 17 4.59 12.09 -19.19
C HIS A 17 4.90 13.03 -18.02
N ASP A 18 3.96 13.15 -17.10
CA ASP A 18 4.08 14.05 -15.94
C ASP A 18 4.40 13.29 -14.65
N HIS A 19 4.16 11.97 -14.60
CA HIS A 19 4.34 11.19 -13.37
C HIS A 19 4.78 9.75 -13.65
N VAL A 20 5.29 9.11 -12.60
CA VAL A 20 5.73 7.71 -12.57
C VAL A 20 5.14 7.02 -11.34
N PHE A 21 4.59 5.82 -11.56
CA PHE A 21 4.22 4.91 -10.48
C PHE A 21 5.38 3.94 -10.20
N VAL A 22 5.71 3.79 -8.92
CA VAL A 22 6.76 2.87 -8.47
C VAL A 22 6.12 1.80 -7.61
N PHE A 23 6.40 0.54 -7.96
CA PHE A 23 6.05 -0.64 -7.20
C PHE A 23 7.34 -1.25 -6.65
N SER A 24 7.47 -1.36 -5.33
CA SER A 24 8.61 -2.01 -4.69
C SER A 24 8.14 -3.07 -3.70
N ILE A 25 8.85 -4.20 -3.64
CA ILE A 25 8.54 -5.28 -2.69
C ILE A 25 9.48 -5.14 -1.49
N VAL A 26 8.91 -4.97 -0.30
CA VAL A 26 9.63 -4.90 0.98
C VAL A 26 8.79 -5.61 2.03
N ASP A 27 9.40 -6.51 2.80
CA ASP A 27 8.73 -7.33 3.83
C ASP A 27 7.50 -8.09 3.31
N ASP A 28 7.58 -8.67 2.10
CA ASP A 28 6.47 -9.34 1.40
C ASP A 28 5.24 -8.46 1.13
N HIS A 29 5.40 -7.14 1.25
CA HIS A 29 4.39 -6.17 0.90
C HIS A 29 4.78 -5.39 -0.35
N ILE A 30 3.77 -5.06 -1.17
CA ILE A 30 3.95 -4.25 -2.38
C ILE A 30 3.68 -2.79 -2.01
N TRP A 31 4.72 -1.98 -2.02
CA TRP A 31 4.64 -0.55 -1.80
C TRP A 31 4.37 0.17 -3.11
N PHE A 32 3.35 1.02 -3.11
CA PHE A 32 3.02 1.91 -4.20
C PHE A 32 3.39 3.34 -3.86
N ARG A 33 4.05 4.01 -4.82
CA ARG A 33 4.33 5.44 -4.76
C ARG A 33 4.03 6.12 -6.08
N ASN A 34 3.57 7.36 -6.01
CA ASN A 34 3.34 8.23 -7.15
C ASN A 34 4.25 9.46 -7.09
N TYR A 35 5.09 9.62 -8.11
CA TYR A 35 6.02 10.72 -8.24
C TYR A 35 5.69 11.57 -9.46
N GLN A 36 5.63 12.88 -9.29
CA GLN A 36 5.63 13.82 -10.40
C GLN A 36 7.06 14.11 -10.86
N ILE A 37 7.22 14.21 -12.18
CA ILE A 37 8.46 14.58 -12.84
C ILE A 37 8.57 16.11 -12.82
N SER A 38 9.58 16.63 -12.12
CA SER A 38 9.87 18.06 -12.06
C SER A 38 11.18 18.37 -12.77
N VAL A 39 11.15 19.30 -13.71
CA VAL A 39 12.33 19.84 -14.38
C VAL A 39 12.41 21.33 -14.03
N PRO A 40 13.52 21.83 -13.47
CA PRO A 40 13.68 23.26 -13.18
C PRO A 40 13.51 24.07 -14.47
N HIS A 41 12.51 24.95 -14.51
CA HIS A 41 12.28 25.84 -15.64
C HIS A 41 12.88 27.21 -15.30
N ASN A 42 13.92 27.61 -16.02
CA ASN A 42 14.34 29.01 -16.06
C ASN A 42 13.49 29.67 -17.16
N GLU A 43 12.79 30.76 -16.84
CA GLU A 43 11.74 31.40 -17.65
C GLU A 43 12.16 31.85 -19.08
N ILE A 44 13.42 31.64 -19.47
CA ILE A 44 14.00 32.21 -20.69
C ILE A 44 14.15 31.19 -21.82
N ASP A 45 14.21 29.88 -21.57
CA ASP A 45 14.49 28.91 -22.63
C ASP A 45 13.58 27.69 -22.64
N LYS A 46 13.20 27.29 -23.86
CA LYS A 46 12.66 25.96 -24.17
C LYS A 46 13.63 24.94 -23.56
N VAL A 47 13.12 24.04 -22.71
CA VAL A 47 13.92 23.08 -21.92
C VAL A 47 15.10 22.54 -22.74
N ASP A 48 16.30 23.04 -22.44
CA ASP A 48 17.52 22.57 -23.08
C ASP A 48 17.72 21.08 -22.78
N LYS A 49 18.36 20.34 -23.69
CA LYS A 49 18.71 18.92 -23.46
C LYS A 49 19.51 18.70 -22.16
N GLY A 50 20.19 19.73 -21.64
CA GLY A 50 20.88 19.71 -20.34
C GLY A 50 19.98 19.83 -19.10
N GLY A 51 18.67 20.09 -19.28
CA GLY A 51 17.68 20.06 -18.20
C GLY A 51 17.35 18.65 -17.71
N LEU A 52 17.65 17.61 -18.51
CA LEU A 52 17.46 16.21 -18.12
C LEU A 52 18.31 15.82 -16.91
N ASP A 53 19.54 16.34 -16.81
CA ASP A 53 20.45 16.06 -15.68
C ASP A 53 19.95 16.65 -14.35
N LYS A 54 19.03 17.62 -14.41
CA LYS A 54 18.40 18.25 -13.25
C LYS A 54 16.97 17.77 -13.00
N MET A 55 16.54 16.72 -13.68
CA MET A 55 15.22 16.13 -13.46
C MET A 55 15.14 15.57 -12.03
N THR A 56 14.10 15.97 -11.31
CA THR A 56 13.83 15.52 -9.94
C THR A 56 12.44 14.89 -9.87
N LEU A 57 12.26 14.00 -8.88
CA LEU A 57 10.98 13.36 -8.61
C LEU A 57 10.42 13.89 -7.30
N VAL A 58 9.18 14.37 -7.34
CA VAL A 58 8.47 14.88 -6.16
C VAL A 58 7.31 13.93 -5.84
N GLU A 59 7.23 13.44 -4.61
CA GLU A 59 6.12 12.55 -4.20
C GLU A 59 4.83 13.36 -4.09
N VAL A 60 3.85 13.07 -4.94
CA VAL A 60 2.54 13.75 -4.96
C VAL A 60 1.44 12.88 -4.34
N GLY A 61 1.62 11.56 -4.39
CA GLY A 61 0.67 10.59 -3.86
C GLY A 61 -0.44 10.20 -4.85
N PRO A 62 -1.26 9.19 -4.54
CA PRO A 62 -1.35 8.50 -3.26
C PRO A 62 -0.16 7.59 -2.95
N ARG A 63 0.05 7.29 -1.67
CA ARG A 63 1.01 6.30 -1.17
C ARG A 63 0.27 5.24 -0.37
N PHE A 64 0.48 3.98 -0.71
CA PHE A 64 -0.13 2.87 0.00
C PHE A 64 0.71 1.61 -0.09
N CYS A 65 0.32 0.62 0.70
CA CYS A 65 0.97 -0.67 0.82
C CYS A 65 -0.09 -1.76 0.61
N LEU A 66 0.17 -2.67 -0.33
CA LEU A 66 -0.70 -3.79 -0.66
C LEU A 66 -0.12 -5.08 -0.07
N ASN A 67 -0.96 -5.82 0.64
CA ASN A 67 -0.66 -7.18 1.07
C ASN A 67 -1.62 -8.13 0.34
N PRO A 68 -1.14 -8.95 -0.61
CA PRO A 68 -1.96 -9.96 -1.26
C PRO A 68 -2.55 -10.94 -0.25
N ILE A 69 -3.87 -11.14 -0.29
CA ILE A 69 -4.58 -12.03 0.65
C ILE A 69 -4.85 -13.38 -0.02
N LYS A 70 -5.63 -13.37 -1.11
CA LYS A 70 -5.98 -14.55 -1.91
C LYS A 70 -6.10 -14.20 -3.39
N ILE A 71 -5.82 -15.16 -4.26
CA ILE A 71 -6.07 -15.08 -5.69
C ILE A 71 -7.05 -16.19 -6.07
N PHE A 72 -8.12 -15.82 -6.76
CA PHE A 72 -9.14 -16.74 -7.24
C PHE A 72 -8.98 -16.97 -8.75
N GLY A 73 -9.32 -18.18 -9.20
CA GLY A 73 -9.21 -18.55 -10.62
C GLY A 73 -10.31 -17.98 -11.52
N GLY A 74 -11.34 -17.36 -10.95
CA GLY A 74 -12.43 -16.72 -11.69
C GLY A 74 -12.63 -15.25 -11.31
N SER A 75 -13.55 -14.59 -12.03
CA SER A 75 -13.95 -13.22 -11.72
C SER A 75 -14.79 -13.21 -10.44
N PHE A 76 -14.26 -12.61 -9.38
CA PHE A 76 -14.90 -12.51 -8.06
C PHE A 76 -15.30 -13.86 -7.42
N GLY A 77 -14.70 -14.98 -7.85
CA GLY A 77 -15.01 -16.31 -7.33
C GLY A 77 -14.19 -17.42 -7.98
N GLY A 78 -14.59 -18.66 -7.75
CA GLY A 78 -13.86 -19.84 -8.24
C GLY A 78 -12.84 -20.39 -7.23
N PRO A 79 -12.05 -21.40 -7.62
CA PRO A 79 -11.09 -22.03 -6.72
C PRO A 79 -9.99 -21.04 -6.29
N THR A 80 -9.56 -21.14 -5.04
CA THR A 80 -8.41 -20.39 -4.53
C THR A 80 -7.13 -20.94 -5.16
N LEU A 81 -6.46 -20.12 -5.96
CA LEU A 81 -5.18 -20.45 -6.59
C LEU A 81 -3.99 -20.13 -5.68
N PHE A 82 -4.14 -19.10 -4.85
CA PHE A 82 -3.12 -18.68 -3.89
C PHE A 82 -3.78 -18.12 -2.64
N GLU A 83 -3.18 -18.40 -1.49
CA GLU A 83 -3.52 -17.84 -0.19
C GLU A 83 -2.22 -17.49 0.54
N ASN A 84 -2.11 -16.24 1.01
CA ASN A 84 -0.91 -15.79 1.71
C ASN A 84 -0.87 -16.38 3.13
N PRO A 85 0.11 -17.25 3.47
CA PRO A 85 0.20 -17.87 4.79
C PRO A 85 0.59 -16.88 5.89
N PHE A 86 1.16 -15.73 5.54
CA PHE A 86 1.62 -14.71 6.50
C PHE A 86 0.57 -13.62 6.75
N TYR A 87 -0.52 -13.60 5.99
CA TYR A 87 -1.56 -12.59 6.18
C TYR A 87 -2.39 -12.88 7.43
N VAL A 88 -2.41 -11.93 8.37
CA VAL A 88 -3.30 -11.94 9.53
C VAL A 88 -4.28 -10.78 9.41
N SER A 89 -5.58 -11.07 9.46
CA SER A 89 -6.58 -10.01 9.35
C SER A 89 -6.49 -9.03 10.53
N PRO A 90 -6.67 -7.72 10.32
CA PRO A 90 -6.69 -6.74 11.41
C PRO A 90 -7.75 -7.05 12.46
N ASN A 91 -8.87 -7.67 12.06
CA ASN A 91 -9.92 -8.10 12.97
C ASN A 91 -9.46 -9.23 13.90
N GLN A 92 -8.68 -10.19 13.38
CA GLN A 92 -8.09 -11.25 14.20
C GLN A 92 -7.08 -10.68 15.19
N ILE A 93 -6.24 -9.73 14.79
CA ILE A 93 -5.30 -9.03 15.70
C ILE A 93 -6.08 -8.34 16.83
N ARG A 94 -7.11 -7.54 16.49
CA ARG A 94 -7.97 -6.87 17.48
C ARG A 94 -8.67 -7.86 18.41
N ALA A 95 -9.16 -8.97 17.89
CA ALA A 95 -9.81 -10.02 18.68
C ALA A 95 -8.82 -10.67 19.66
N LEU A 96 -7.59 -10.96 19.23
CA LEU A 96 -6.52 -11.50 20.07
C LEU A 96 -6.12 -10.51 21.16
N GLU A 97 -5.98 -9.23 20.85
CA GLU A 97 -5.71 -8.19 21.84
C GLU A 97 -6.83 -8.08 22.88
N LYS A 98 -8.09 -8.09 22.44
CA LYS A 98 -9.25 -8.07 23.35
C LYS A 98 -9.25 -9.30 24.25
N ARG A 99 -8.94 -10.49 23.72
CA ARG A 99 -8.84 -11.74 24.50
C ARG A 99 -7.67 -11.72 25.49
N LYS A 100 -6.52 -11.16 25.13
CA LYS A 100 -5.38 -10.96 26.06
C LYS A 100 -5.72 -10.00 27.20
N LYS A 101 -6.49 -8.95 26.91
CA LYS A 101 -6.99 -7.99 27.91
C LYS A 101 -8.10 -8.61 28.78
N ALA A 102 -8.89 -9.52 28.23
CA ALA A 102 -9.88 -10.28 28.98
C ALA A 102 -9.21 -11.13 30.06
N GLY A 103 -9.91 -11.30 31.20
CA GLY A 103 -9.38 -12.07 32.33
C GLY A 103 -8.49 -11.28 33.31
N LYS A 104 -8.11 -10.02 33.04
CA LYS A 104 -7.49 -9.15 34.07
C LYS A 104 -8.38 -9.04 35.32
N TYR A 105 -9.68 -8.83 35.12
CA TYR A 105 -10.65 -8.77 36.21
C TYR A 105 -10.75 -10.11 36.96
N ALA A 106 -10.93 -11.22 36.23
CA ALA A 106 -11.00 -12.56 36.85
C ALA A 106 -9.72 -12.91 37.63
N LYS A 107 -8.53 -12.57 37.10
CA LYS A 107 -7.25 -12.72 37.81
C LYS A 107 -7.20 -11.85 39.07
N LYS A 108 -7.67 -10.60 39.01
CA LYS A 108 -7.76 -9.70 40.17
C LYS A 108 -8.70 -10.24 41.25
N VAL A 109 -9.85 -10.78 40.85
CA VAL A 109 -10.82 -11.41 41.77
C VAL A 109 -10.22 -12.65 42.42
N LYS A 110 -9.63 -13.57 41.64
CA LYS A 110 -8.93 -14.75 42.18
C LYS A 110 -7.80 -14.38 43.16
N ALA A 111 -7.01 -13.36 42.83
CA ALA A 111 -5.96 -12.87 43.72
C ALA A 111 -6.50 -12.27 45.03
N LYS A 112 -7.65 -11.58 44.98
CA LYS A 112 -8.34 -11.05 46.18
C LYS A 112 -8.85 -12.18 47.08
N VAL A 113 -9.43 -13.23 46.50
CA VAL A 113 -9.88 -14.41 47.25
C VAL A 113 -8.71 -15.11 47.92
N ARG A 114 -7.60 -15.33 47.21
CA ARG A 114 -6.39 -15.95 47.78
C ARG A 114 -5.77 -15.16 48.95
N ARG A 115 -5.89 -13.83 48.96
CA ARG A 115 -5.41 -12.99 50.09
C ARG A 115 -6.30 -13.04 51.33
N LYS A 116 -7.52 -13.55 51.21
CA LYS A 116 -8.49 -13.64 52.31
C LYS A 116 -8.51 -15.01 53.00
N MET A 117 -7.89 -16.02 52.37
CA MET A 117 -7.47 -17.25 53.04
C MET A 117 -6.12 -17.00 53.70
#